data_AF-A0A399FDL3-F1
#
_entry.id   AF-A0A399FDL3-F1
#
_cell.length_a   1.000
_cell.length_b   1.000
_cell.length_c   1.000
_cell.angle_alpha   90.00
_cell.angle_beta   90.00
_cell.angle_gamma   90.00
#
_symmetry.space_group_name_H-M   'P 1'
#
loop_
_entity.id
_entity.type
_entity.pdbx_description
1 polymer ?
#
loop_
_entity_poly.entity_id
_entity_poly.type
_entity_poly.pdbx_seq_one_letter_code
_entity_poly.pdbx_strand_id
1 'polypeptide(L)'
;MKQLLWMPLVLGLALAQTPPPTPTQSPTQQRLVQQATQGVAKAQATKSYLEGLRLSNIPAWLSQGDALLTQAQSDLQAQRYFAARERADAAKKVYQATLLLNGQTYGRSKREPSTPDRSAKQAYQAQRAQQRVQRLEAELAYYRNNNPAVRNLLSAAKGFQTSQPEVARMLAEAGLDIIKADRGF
;
A
#
# COMPACT_ATOMS: atom_id res chain seq x y z
N MET A 1 25.74 72.68 -23.37
CA MET A 1 24.51 72.49 -22.57
C MET A 1 24.27 71.00 -22.39
N LYS A 2 23.95 70.58 -21.15
CA LYS A 2 23.46 69.24 -20.72
C LYS A 2 24.49 68.10 -20.80
N GLN A 3 24.63 67.19 -19.84
CA GLN A 3 24.15 67.02 -18.46
C GLN A 3 25.09 65.98 -17.81
N LEU A 4 25.52 66.23 -16.57
CA LEU A 4 26.12 65.23 -15.68
C LEU A 4 25.04 64.21 -15.27
N LEU A 5 25.38 62.93 -15.26
CA LEU A 5 24.66 61.93 -14.46
C LEU A 5 25.68 61.03 -13.76
N TRP A 6 25.71 61.20 -12.44
CA TRP A 6 26.47 60.44 -11.46
C TRP A 6 26.07 58.96 -11.46
N MET A 7 27.05 58.06 -11.34
CA MET A 7 26.84 56.70 -10.84
C MET A 7 27.19 56.67 -9.34
N PRO A 8 26.23 56.39 -8.44
CA PRO A 8 26.58 55.94 -7.10
C PRO A 8 26.96 54.46 -7.15
N LEU A 9 28.20 54.21 -6.77
CA LEU A 9 28.75 52.91 -6.48
C LEU A 9 28.10 52.41 -5.18
N VAL A 10 27.10 51.53 -5.27
CA VAL A 10 26.51 50.89 -4.09
C VAL A 10 27.15 49.51 -3.91
N LEU A 11 28.15 49.44 -3.03
CA LEU A 11 28.56 48.20 -2.38
C LEU A 11 27.40 47.68 -1.54
N GLY A 12 26.66 46.70 -2.06
CA GLY A 12 25.75 45.90 -1.27
C GLY A 12 26.53 44.79 -0.55
N LEU A 13 26.72 44.94 0.76
CA LEU A 13 27.16 43.86 1.63
C LEU A 13 26.22 42.65 1.44
N ALA A 14 26.73 41.58 0.83
CA ALA A 14 26.10 40.27 0.88
C ALA A 14 26.19 39.76 2.33
N LEU A 15 25.15 40.01 3.12
CA LEU A 15 24.90 39.24 4.33
C LEU A 15 24.79 37.78 3.91
N ALA A 16 25.80 36.99 4.25
CA ALA A 16 25.78 35.55 4.12
C ALA A 16 24.59 35.01 4.91
N GLN A 17 23.46 34.80 4.24
CA GLN A 17 22.39 33.94 4.74
C GLN A 17 22.99 32.55 4.83
N THR A 18 23.32 32.13 6.05
CA THR A 18 23.59 30.72 6.32
C THR A 18 22.36 29.93 5.83
N PRO A 19 22.55 28.88 5.03
CA PRO A 19 21.43 28.05 4.61
C PRO A 19 20.67 27.61 5.87
N PRO A 20 19.33 27.69 5.88
CA PRO A 20 18.54 27.22 7.03
C PRO A 20 18.99 25.80 7.37
N PRO A 21 19.16 25.45 8.66
CA PRO A 21 19.58 24.12 9.03
C PRO A 21 18.58 23.13 8.44
N THR A 22 19.05 22.29 7.52
CA THR A 22 18.25 21.19 6.98
C THR A 22 17.79 20.38 8.17
N PRO A 23 16.48 20.22 8.43
CA PRO A 23 16.02 19.45 9.58
C PRO A 23 16.58 18.03 9.44
N THR A 24 17.46 17.65 10.35
CA THR A 24 18.08 16.33 10.39
C THR A 24 16.98 15.32 10.68
N GLN A 25 16.42 14.72 9.63
CA GLN A 25 15.43 13.64 9.79
C GLN A 25 16.08 12.51 10.57
N SER A 26 15.42 12.05 11.64
CA SER A 26 15.93 10.94 12.42
C SER A 26 16.08 9.68 11.54
N PRO A 27 17.05 8.79 11.80
CA PRO A 27 17.23 7.56 11.02
C PRO A 27 15.96 6.71 10.93
N THR A 28 15.15 6.72 11.99
CA THR A 28 13.83 6.06 12.05
C THR A 28 12.85 6.66 11.05
N GLN A 29 12.80 7.99 10.95
CA GLN A 29 11.93 8.71 10.02
C GLN A 29 12.39 8.49 8.57
N GLN A 30 13.69 8.50 8.30
CA GLN A 30 14.24 8.18 6.98
C GLN A 30 13.87 6.76 6.53
N ARG A 31 13.95 5.77 7.44
CA ARG A 31 13.54 4.40 7.14
C ARG A 31 12.05 4.33 6.80
N LEU A 32 11.20 5.05 7.53
CA LEU A 32 9.76 5.06 7.27
C LEU A 32 9.42 5.70 5.92
N VAL A 33 10.08 6.81 5.57
CA VAL A 33 9.96 7.44 4.25
C VAL A 33 10.34 6.46 3.14
N GLN A 34 11.50 5.80 3.26
CA GLN A 34 11.94 4.81 2.28
C GLN A 34 10.95 3.65 2.14
N GLN A 35 10.43 3.14 3.26
CA GLN A 35 9.43 2.07 3.24
C GLN A 35 8.11 2.50 2.58
N ALA A 36 7.63 3.71 2.87
CA ALA A 36 6.42 4.25 2.27
C ALA A 36 6.58 4.43 0.76
N THR A 37 7.66 5.07 0.31
CA THR A 37 7.96 5.26 -1.11
C THR A 37 8.10 3.93 -1.84
N GLN A 38 8.83 2.97 -1.27
CA GLN A 38 8.95 1.62 -1.83
C GLN A 38 7.60 0.89 -1.86
N GLY A 39 6.76 1.05 -0.83
CA GLY A 39 5.42 0.47 -0.76
C GLY A 39 4.55 0.96 -1.91
N VAL A 40 4.47 2.28 -2.10
CA VAL A 40 3.72 2.91 -3.19
C VAL A 40 4.25 2.45 -4.55
N ALA A 41 5.58 2.44 -4.75
CA ALA A 41 6.18 1.99 -6.00
C ALA A 41 5.85 0.52 -6.31
N LYS A 42 5.87 -0.36 -5.30
CA LYS A 42 5.51 -1.78 -5.46
C LYS A 42 4.03 -1.95 -5.83
N ALA A 43 3.15 -1.23 -5.15
CA ALA A 43 1.72 -1.26 -5.45
C ALA A 43 1.42 -0.76 -6.87
N GLN A 44 2.07 0.34 -7.29
CA GLN A 44 1.98 0.86 -8.66
C GLN A 44 2.47 -0.16 -9.69
N ALA A 45 3.61 -0.80 -9.44
CA ALA A 45 4.14 -1.82 -10.33
C ALA A 45 3.21 -3.04 -10.46
N THR A 46 2.60 -3.49 -9.36
CA THR A 46 1.60 -4.58 -9.40
C THR A 46 0.35 -4.16 -10.16
N LYS A 47 -0.13 -2.92 -9.99
CA LYS A 47 -1.24 -2.37 -10.78
C LYS A 47 -0.92 -2.37 -12.27
N SER A 48 0.21 -1.81 -12.68
CA SER A 48 0.58 -1.75 -14.10
C SER A 48 0.76 -3.14 -14.72
N TYR A 49 1.27 -4.10 -13.95
CA TYR A 49 1.30 -5.49 -14.39
C TYR A 49 -0.10 -6.06 -14.62
N LEU A 50 -1.02 -5.83 -13.68
CA LEU A 50 -2.42 -6.25 -13.79
C LEU A 50 -3.11 -5.66 -15.02
N GLU A 51 -2.92 -4.35 -15.27
CA GLU A 51 -3.47 -3.65 -16.44
C GLU A 51 -2.95 -4.23 -17.77
N GLY A 52 -1.69 -4.66 -17.81
CA GLY A 52 -1.09 -5.30 -18.98
C GLY A 52 -1.67 -6.68 -19.33
N LEU A 53 -2.30 -7.38 -18.37
CA LEU A 53 -2.78 -8.75 -18.55
C LEU A 53 -4.18 -8.85 -19.18
N ARG A 54 -4.93 -7.73 -19.32
CA ARG A 54 -6.32 -7.72 -19.81
C ARG A 54 -7.17 -8.83 -19.17
N LEU A 55 -7.30 -8.77 -17.84
CA LEU A 55 -7.96 -9.80 -17.05
C LEU A 55 -9.37 -10.11 -17.56
N SER A 56 -9.71 -11.41 -17.58
CA SER A 56 -11.04 -11.88 -17.96
C SER A 56 -12.06 -11.72 -16.83
N ASN A 57 -11.62 -11.83 -15.57
CA ASN A 57 -12.46 -11.62 -14.40
C ASN A 57 -11.98 -10.39 -13.62
N ILE A 58 -12.78 -9.32 -13.66
CA ILE A 58 -12.52 -8.08 -12.93
C ILE A 58 -13.41 -8.08 -11.68
N PRO A 59 -12.84 -8.32 -10.49
CA PRO A 59 -13.63 -8.35 -9.28
C PRO A 59 -14.04 -6.95 -8.82
N ALA A 60 -15.21 -6.83 -8.19
CA ALA A 60 -15.76 -5.56 -7.74
C ALA A 60 -14.87 -4.83 -6.70
N TRP A 61 -14.06 -5.57 -5.93
CA TRP A 61 -13.13 -4.97 -4.96
C TRP A 61 -11.85 -4.39 -5.59
N LEU A 62 -11.62 -4.57 -6.89
CA LEU A 62 -10.42 -4.02 -7.55
C LEU A 62 -10.35 -2.50 -7.45
N SER A 63 -11.50 -1.83 -7.59
CA SER A 63 -11.61 -0.37 -7.46
C SER A 63 -11.22 0.14 -6.07
N GLN A 64 -11.29 -0.70 -5.04
CA GLN A 64 -10.80 -0.36 -3.70
C GLN A 64 -9.27 -0.34 -3.68
N GLY A 65 -8.61 -1.22 -4.44
CA GLY A 65 -7.16 -1.18 -4.64
C GLY A 65 -6.71 0.15 -5.24
N ASP A 66 -7.44 0.63 -6.26
CA ASP A 66 -7.18 1.93 -6.89
C ASP A 66 -7.33 3.09 -5.91
N ALA A 67 -8.44 3.12 -5.18
CA ALA A 67 -8.69 4.15 -4.16
C ALA A 67 -7.60 4.15 -3.07
N LEU A 68 -7.18 2.97 -2.61
CA LEU A 68 -6.12 2.84 -1.60
C LEU A 68 -4.77 3.32 -2.11
N LEU A 69 -4.44 3.04 -3.37
CA LEU A 69 -3.20 3.51 -3.99
C LEU A 69 -3.18 5.03 -4.12
N THR A 70 -4.28 5.63 -4.57
CA THR A 70 -4.44 7.09 -4.62
C THR A 70 -4.32 7.72 -3.24
N GLN A 71 -4.96 7.13 -2.22
CA GLN A 71 -4.82 7.58 -0.84
C GLN A 71 -3.39 7.46 -0.32
N ALA A 72 -2.69 6.35 -0.62
CA ALA A 72 -1.30 6.16 -0.24
C ALA A 72 -0.37 7.21 -0.85
N GLN A 73 -0.60 7.58 -2.11
CA GLN A 73 0.15 8.66 -2.78
C GLN A 73 -0.11 10.02 -2.10
N SER A 74 -1.37 10.32 -1.77
CA SER A 74 -1.74 11.54 -1.04
C SER A 74 -1.12 11.58 0.37
N ASP A 75 -1.14 10.47 1.11
CA ASP A 75 -0.49 10.38 2.41
C ASP A 75 1.02 10.56 2.33
N LEU A 76 1.66 10.03 1.29
CA LEU A 76 3.09 10.19 1.06
C LEU A 76 3.44 11.68 0.85
N GLN A 77 2.63 12.40 0.06
CA GLN A 77 2.77 13.84 -0.16
C GLN A 77 2.51 14.64 1.13
N ALA A 78 1.54 14.20 1.94
CA ALA A 78 1.22 14.78 3.24
C ALA A 78 2.19 14.36 4.36
N GLN A 79 3.30 13.68 4.04
CA GLN A 79 4.30 13.17 4.99
C GLN A 79 3.74 12.21 6.06
N ARG A 80 2.57 11.61 5.80
CA ARG A 80 1.94 10.58 6.64
C ARG A 80 2.49 9.20 6.26
N TYR A 81 3.82 9.04 6.38
CA TYR A 81 4.55 7.89 5.84
C TYR A 81 4.04 6.53 6.32
N PHE A 82 3.60 6.42 7.58
CA PHE A 82 3.02 5.18 8.10
C PHE A 82 1.72 4.81 7.38
N ALA A 83 0.76 5.74 7.31
CA ALA A 83 -0.51 5.52 6.61
C ALA A 83 -0.27 5.25 5.11
N ALA A 84 0.66 5.99 4.49
CA ALA A 84 1.06 5.75 3.11
C ALA A 84 1.57 4.32 2.89
N ARG A 85 2.44 3.82 3.78
CA ARG A 85 2.96 2.45 3.71
C ARG A 85 1.85 1.41 3.84
N GLU A 86 1.02 1.51 4.88
CA GLU A 86 -0.03 0.52 5.14
C GLU A 86 -1.11 0.54 4.02
N ARG A 87 -1.52 1.71 3.53
CA ARG A 87 -2.46 1.80 2.39
C ARG A 87 -1.87 1.28 1.10
N ALA A 88 -0.58 1.53 0.84
CA ALA A 88 0.09 0.95 -0.31
C ALA A 88 0.19 -0.57 -0.22
N ASP A 89 0.46 -1.12 0.98
CA ASP A 89 0.48 -2.56 1.20
C ASP A 89 -0.91 -3.19 1.09
N ALA A 90 -1.96 -2.50 1.52
CA ALA A 90 -3.35 -2.90 1.30
C ALA A 90 -3.70 -2.93 -0.21
N ALA A 91 -3.40 -1.85 -0.94
CA ALA A 91 -3.61 -1.77 -2.39
C ALA A 91 -2.90 -2.89 -3.13
N LYS A 92 -1.61 -3.12 -2.81
CA LYS A 92 -0.81 -4.21 -3.40
C LYS A 92 -1.48 -5.58 -3.19
N LYS A 93 -1.97 -5.87 -1.98
CA LYS A 93 -2.65 -7.13 -1.68
C LYS A 93 -3.97 -7.28 -2.44
N VAL A 94 -4.71 -6.20 -2.65
CA VAL A 94 -5.93 -6.20 -3.49
C VAL A 94 -5.58 -6.57 -4.95
N TYR A 95 -4.52 -5.98 -5.51
CA TYR A 95 -4.07 -6.34 -6.86
C TYR A 95 -3.56 -7.79 -6.93
N GLN A 96 -2.78 -8.24 -5.95
CA GLN A 96 -2.30 -9.62 -5.89
C GLN A 96 -3.44 -10.64 -5.75
N ALA A 97 -4.45 -10.35 -4.92
CA ALA A 97 -5.65 -11.17 -4.80
C ALA A 97 -6.39 -11.28 -6.14
N THR A 98 -6.45 -10.19 -6.89
CA THR A 98 -7.05 -10.15 -8.23
C THR A 98 -6.26 -10.97 -9.24
N LEU A 99 -4.94 -10.94 -9.19
CA LEU A 99 -4.08 -11.79 -10.01
C LEU A 99 -4.30 -13.27 -9.69
N LEU A 100 -4.29 -13.64 -8.40
CA LEU A 100 -4.53 -15.01 -7.94
C LEU A 100 -5.90 -15.53 -8.38
N LEU A 101 -6.92 -14.68 -8.31
CA LEU A 101 -8.28 -15.01 -8.79
C LEU A 101 -8.28 -15.38 -10.28
N ASN A 102 -7.40 -14.77 -11.07
CA ASN A 102 -7.24 -15.04 -12.50
C ASN A 102 -6.14 -16.07 -12.81
N GLY A 103 -5.65 -16.81 -11.80
CA GLY A 103 -4.60 -17.82 -11.97
C GLY A 103 -3.20 -17.24 -12.26
N GLN A 104 -3.00 -15.95 -12.03
CA GLN A 104 -1.76 -15.23 -12.27
C GLN A 104 -1.01 -15.00 -10.95
N THR A 105 0.32 -14.91 -11.01
CA THR A 105 1.16 -14.60 -9.84
C THR A 105 2.09 -13.43 -10.14
N TYR A 106 2.20 -12.46 -9.23
CA TYR A 106 3.13 -11.35 -9.36
C TYR A 106 4.48 -11.66 -8.73
N GLY A 107 5.55 -11.64 -9.54
CA GLY A 107 6.93 -11.90 -9.11
C GLY A 107 7.37 -13.36 -9.27
N ARG A 108 8.65 -13.63 -9.02
CA ARG A 108 9.24 -14.98 -9.14
C ARG A 108 8.61 -15.88 -8.08
N SER A 109 7.56 -16.61 -8.44
CA SER A 109 7.20 -17.85 -7.74
C SER A 109 8.45 -18.72 -7.82
N LYS A 110 9.19 -18.87 -6.71
CA LYS A 110 10.19 -19.93 -6.61
C LYS A 110 9.46 -21.19 -7.05
N ARG A 111 9.92 -21.79 -8.14
CA ARG A 111 9.45 -23.07 -8.66
C ARG A 111 9.46 -24.01 -7.45
N GLU A 112 8.30 -24.23 -6.85
CA GLU A 112 8.24 -24.96 -5.59
C GLU A 112 8.62 -26.40 -5.89
N PRO A 113 9.53 -27.01 -5.12
CA PRO A 113 9.81 -28.43 -5.25
C PRO A 113 8.50 -29.18 -5.05
N SER A 114 8.16 -30.03 -6.02
CA SER A 114 6.96 -30.86 -6.06
C SER A 114 6.89 -31.68 -4.77
N THR A 115 6.19 -31.17 -3.76
CA THR A 115 6.05 -31.82 -2.46
C THR A 115 4.89 -32.82 -2.57
N PRO A 116 5.00 -34.04 -1.99
CA PRO A 116 4.00 -35.09 -2.20
C PRO A 116 2.62 -34.79 -1.59
N ASP A 117 2.51 -33.80 -0.71
CA ASP A 117 1.34 -33.62 0.16
C ASP A 117 0.56 -32.33 -0.17
N ARG A 118 -0.06 -32.32 -1.36
CA ARG A 118 -0.92 -31.21 -1.83
C ARG A 118 -2.10 -30.96 -0.88
N SER A 119 -2.65 -32.01 -0.26
CA SER A 119 -3.78 -31.91 0.66
C SER A 119 -3.39 -31.23 1.98
N ALA A 120 -2.25 -31.57 2.57
CA ALA A 120 -1.75 -30.87 3.76
C ALA A 120 -1.49 -29.39 3.48
N LYS A 121 -0.94 -29.05 2.31
CA LYS A 121 -0.73 -27.64 1.91
C LYS A 121 -2.04 -26.88 1.78
N GLN A 122 -3.04 -27.49 1.13
CA GLN A 122 -4.35 -26.87 0.93
C GLN A 122 -5.08 -26.67 2.26
N ALA A 123 -5.03 -27.65 3.16
CA ALA A 123 -5.58 -27.54 4.51
C ALA A 123 -4.89 -26.42 5.30
N TYR A 124 -3.56 -26.32 5.21
CA TYR A 124 -2.80 -25.24 5.86
C TYR A 124 -3.18 -23.85 5.32
N GLN A 125 -3.30 -23.70 3.99
CA GLN A 125 -3.74 -22.44 3.38
C GLN A 125 -5.16 -22.05 3.81
N ALA A 126 -6.09 -23.02 3.84
CA ALA A 126 -7.47 -22.80 4.30
C ALA A 126 -7.51 -22.37 5.78
N GLN A 127 -6.73 -23.02 6.64
CA GLN A 127 -6.62 -22.64 8.05
C GLN A 127 -6.07 -21.22 8.21
N ARG A 128 -5.02 -20.86 7.46
CA ARG A 128 -4.45 -19.50 7.47
C ARG A 128 -5.43 -18.45 6.97
N ALA A 129 -6.20 -18.75 5.92
CA ALA A 129 -7.23 -17.88 5.41
C ALA A 129 -8.31 -17.62 6.47
N GLN A 130 -8.83 -18.69 7.09
CA GLN A 130 -9.80 -18.60 8.17
C GLN A 130 -9.30 -17.74 9.34
N GLN A 131 -8.06 -17.97 9.80
CA GLN A 131 -7.46 -17.17 10.88
C GLN A 131 -7.39 -15.68 10.53
N ARG A 132 -7.03 -15.34 9.29
CA ARG A 132 -6.95 -13.93 8.85
C ARG A 132 -8.32 -13.28 8.74
N VAL A 133 -9.31 -14.00 8.20
CA VAL A 133 -10.70 -13.53 8.12
C VAL A 133 -11.25 -13.28 9.52
N GLN A 134 -11.11 -14.24 10.43
CA GLN A 134 -11.56 -14.10 11.82
C GLN A 134 -10.87 -12.93 12.54
N ARG A 135 -9.56 -12.75 12.30
CA ARG A 135 -8.83 -11.60 12.85
C ARG A 135 -9.37 -10.27 12.33
N LEU A 136 -9.65 -10.18 11.03
CA LEU A 136 -10.24 -8.98 10.45
C LEU A 136 -11.62 -8.69 11.03
N GLU A 137 -12.47 -9.71 11.19
CA GLU A 137 -13.77 -9.59 11.84
C GLU A 137 -13.63 -9.06 13.27
N ALA A 138 -12.72 -9.65 14.05
CA ALA A 138 -12.46 -9.24 15.42
C ALA A 138 -11.95 -7.80 15.52
N GLU A 139 -10.98 -7.39 14.69
CA GLU A 139 -10.46 -6.02 14.70
C GLU A 139 -11.51 -5.00 14.23
N LEU A 140 -12.33 -5.34 13.24
CA LEU A 140 -13.43 -4.48 12.78
C LEU A 140 -14.47 -4.26 13.88
N ALA A 141 -14.82 -5.31 14.62
CA ALA A 141 -15.74 -5.23 15.76
C ALA A 141 -15.13 -4.47 16.94
N TYR A 142 -13.89 -4.82 17.33
CA TYR A 142 -13.20 -4.25 18.49
C TYR A 142 -12.98 -2.74 18.33
N TYR A 143 -12.56 -2.31 17.15
CA TYR A 143 -12.29 -0.89 16.88
C TYR A 143 -13.52 -0.12 16.39
N ARG A 144 -14.69 -0.76 16.29
CA ARG A 144 -15.92 -0.19 15.72
C ARG A 144 -15.66 0.52 14.39
N ASN A 145 -14.83 -0.10 13.54
CA ASN A 145 -14.41 0.53 12.29
C ASN A 145 -15.60 0.58 11.31
N ASN A 146 -15.97 1.79 10.90
CA ASN A 146 -17.05 2.05 9.95
C ASN A 146 -16.56 2.24 8.51
N ASN A 147 -15.29 1.94 8.22
CA ASN A 147 -14.71 2.08 6.89
C ASN A 147 -15.38 1.07 5.92
N PRO A 148 -16.09 1.56 4.88
CA PRO A 148 -16.83 0.69 3.97
C PRO A 148 -15.90 -0.20 3.13
N ALA A 149 -14.68 0.23 2.83
CA ALA A 149 -13.71 -0.60 2.11
C ALA A 149 -13.35 -1.85 2.92
N VAL A 150 -13.13 -1.70 4.23
CA VAL A 150 -12.80 -2.84 5.10
C VAL A 150 -13.95 -3.87 5.14
N ARG A 151 -15.20 -3.39 5.23
CA ARG A 151 -16.39 -4.27 5.21
C ARG A 151 -16.53 -5.01 3.89
N ASN A 152 -16.30 -4.32 2.78
CA ASN A 152 -16.39 -4.92 1.45
C ASN A 152 -15.29 -5.97 1.24
N LEU A 153 -14.04 -5.69 1.67
CA LEU A 153 -12.94 -6.65 1.62
C LEU A 153 -13.22 -7.87 2.50
N LEU A 154 -13.77 -7.67 3.70
CA LEU A 154 -14.16 -8.76 4.58
C LEU A 154 -15.25 -9.64 3.93
N SER A 155 -16.29 -9.01 3.38
CA SER A 155 -17.35 -9.75 2.68
C SER A 155 -16.81 -10.57 1.52
N ALA A 156 -15.92 -9.98 0.70
CA ALA A 156 -15.26 -10.69 -0.38
C ALA A 156 -14.38 -11.84 0.15
N ALA A 157 -13.58 -11.60 1.19
CA ALA A 157 -12.72 -12.62 1.78
C ALA A 157 -13.50 -13.84 2.27
N LYS A 158 -14.66 -13.64 2.91
CA LYS A 158 -15.56 -14.73 3.33
C LYS A 158 -16.07 -15.55 2.15
N GLY A 159 -16.41 -14.90 1.04
CA GLY A 159 -16.86 -15.55 -0.19
C GLY A 159 -15.83 -16.49 -0.83
N PHE A 160 -14.53 -16.22 -0.62
CA PHE A 160 -13.44 -17.03 -1.18
C PHE A 160 -12.78 -17.97 -0.17
N GLN A 161 -13.19 -17.97 1.10
CA GLN A 161 -12.47 -18.65 2.17
C GLN A 161 -12.28 -20.15 1.93
N THR A 162 -13.26 -20.81 1.30
CA THR A 162 -13.23 -22.25 1.00
C THR A 162 -12.69 -22.55 -0.41
N SER A 163 -13.10 -21.78 -1.40
CA SER A 163 -12.79 -22.03 -2.82
C SER A 163 -11.41 -21.53 -3.23
N GLN A 164 -10.97 -20.39 -2.70
CA GLN A 164 -9.70 -19.75 -3.02
C GLN A 164 -9.07 -19.14 -1.75
N PRO A 165 -8.53 -19.98 -0.84
CA PRO A 165 -8.09 -19.54 0.47
C PRO A 165 -6.98 -18.48 0.43
N GLU A 166 -6.08 -18.51 -0.57
CA GLU A 166 -5.06 -17.47 -0.69
C GLU A 166 -5.63 -16.10 -1.08
N VAL A 167 -6.67 -16.05 -1.93
CA VAL A 167 -7.39 -14.82 -2.28
C VAL A 167 -8.07 -14.27 -1.02
N ALA A 168 -8.81 -15.11 -0.30
CA ALA A 168 -9.43 -14.73 0.96
C ALA A 168 -8.43 -14.18 1.98
N ARG A 169 -7.28 -14.86 2.14
CA ARG A 169 -6.20 -14.42 3.04
C ARG A 169 -5.68 -13.04 2.65
N MET A 170 -5.42 -12.79 1.35
CA MET A 170 -4.91 -11.50 0.89
C MET A 170 -5.91 -10.35 1.09
N LEU A 171 -7.19 -10.59 0.82
CA LEU A 171 -8.25 -9.60 1.04
C LEU A 171 -8.41 -9.28 2.53
N ALA A 172 -8.36 -10.31 3.39
CA ALA A 172 -8.40 -10.10 4.84
C ALA A 172 -7.18 -9.31 5.35
N GLU A 173 -5.98 -9.62 4.86
CA GLU A 173 -4.77 -8.87 5.20
C GLU A 173 -4.81 -7.42 4.69
N ALA A 174 -5.36 -7.18 3.50
CA ALA A 174 -5.58 -5.83 3.00
C ALA A 174 -6.52 -5.03 3.93
N GLY A 175 -7.61 -5.63 4.39
CA GLY A 175 -8.51 -5.01 5.37
C GLY A 175 -7.82 -4.67 6.69
N LEU A 176 -6.94 -5.54 7.19
CA LEU A 176 -6.16 -5.29 8.40
C LEU A 176 -5.20 -4.12 8.23
N ASP A 177 -4.54 -3.99 7.08
CA ASP A 177 -3.62 -2.88 6.84
C ASP A 177 -4.36 -1.54 6.70
N ILE A 178 -5.59 -1.53 6.17
CA ILE A 178 -6.45 -0.33 6.20
C ILE A 178 -6.75 0.07 7.65
N ILE A 179 -7.11 -0.88 8.52
CA ILE A 179 -7.37 -0.61 9.93
C ILE A 179 -6.13 0.01 10.60
N LYS A 180 -4.93 -0.51 10.33
CA LYS A 180 -3.68 0.07 10.84
C LYS A 180 -3.47 1.47 10.30
N ALA A 181 -3.63 1.70 8.99
CA ALA A 181 -3.46 3.01 8.37
C ALA A 181 -4.37 4.07 8.99
N ASP A 182 -5.62 3.71 9.28
CA ASP A 182 -6.61 4.61 9.88
C ASP A 182 -6.30 4.92 11.35
N ARG A 183 -5.57 4.03 12.05
CA ARG A 183 -5.25 4.18 13.47
C ARG A 183 -3.84 4.69 13.76
N GLY A 184 -2.91 4.55 12.82
CA GLY A 184 -1.54 5.06 12.93
C GLY A 184 -0.55 4.18 13.71
N PHE A 185 -0.74 2.86 13.76
CA PHE A 185 0.20 1.93 14.40
C PHE A 185 0.33 0.58 13.68
#